data_AF-E1R9S3-F1
#
_entry.id   AF-E1R9S3-F1
#
_cell.length_a   1.000
_cell.length_b   1.000
_cell.length_c   1.000
_cell.angle_alpha   90.00
_cell.angle_beta   90.00
_cell.angle_gamma   90.00
#
_symmetry.space_group_name_H-M   'P 1'
#
loop_
_entity.id
_entity.type
_entity.pdbx_description
1 polymer ?
#
loop_
_entity_poly.entity_id
_entity_poly.type
_entity_poly.pdbx_seq_one_letter_code
_entity_poly.pdbx_strand_id
1 'polypeptide(L)' 'MIKQLQKIGNSRGIIIDRAILDLLNVPEDSSFEVTQENGGLFLRPLSVKEAYEQVAKKHRKSLNKLAK' A
#
# COMPACT_ATOMS: atom_id res chain seq x y z
N MET A 1 -16.18 3.22 12.69
CA MET A 1 -15.16 3.37 13.76
C MET A 1 -14.36 4.63 13.49
N ILE A 2 -14.02 5.41 14.53
CA ILE A 2 -13.18 6.59 14.39
C ILE A 2 -11.77 6.19 14.85
N LYS A 3 -10.78 6.26 13.95
CA LYS A 3 -9.37 6.04 14.27
C LYS A 3 -8.66 7.38 14.35
N GLN A 4 -7.66 7.47 15.23
CA GLN A 4 -6.84 8.67 15.38
C GLN A 4 -5.51 8.51 14.65
N LEU A 5 -5.03 9.62 14.09
CA LEU A 5 -3.70 9.68 13.50
C LEU A 5 -2.63 9.59 14.60
N GLN A 6 -1.73 8.63 14.46
CA GLN A 6 -0.59 8.48 15.36
C GLN A 6 0.68 8.98 14.70
N LYS A 7 1.60 9.51 15.50
CA LYS A 7 2.92 9.95 15.01
C LYS A 7 3.77 8.71 14.72
N ILE A 8 4.33 8.62 13.52
CA ILE A 8 5.29 7.59 13.12
C ILE A 8 6.50 8.33 12.51
N GLY A 9 7.54 8.54 13.31
CA GLY A 9 8.69 9.36 12.90
C GLY A 9 8.29 10.79 12.50
N ASN A 10 8.57 11.16 11.25
CA ASN A 10 8.16 12.44 10.64
C ASN A 10 6.83 12.35 9.85
N SER A 11 6.06 11.28 10.08
CA SER A 11 4.80 11.02 9.39
C SER A 11 3.66 10.78 10.38
N ARG A 12 2.44 10.70 9.84
CA ARG A 12 1.24 10.30 10.57
C ARG A 12 0.69 9.03 9.94
N GLY A 13 0.27 8.09 10.77
CA GLY A 13 -0.33 6.83 10.32
C GLY A 13 -1.65 6.55 11.01
N ILE A 14 -2.48 5.71 10.38
CA ILE A 14 -3.69 5.12 10.96
C ILE A 14 -3.40 3.64 11.19
N ILE A 15 -3.70 3.14 12.38
CA ILE A 15 -3.60 1.71 12.68
C ILE A 15 -4.89 1.02 12.26
N ILE A 16 -4.76 0.03 11.37
CA ILE A 16 -5.83 -0.89 10.97
C ILE A 16 -5.77 -2.09 11.90
N ASP A 17 -6.91 -2.49 12.46
CA ASP A 17 -6.96 -3.64 13.36
C ASP A 17 -6.72 -4.93 12.59
N ARG A 18 -5.96 -5.86 13.18
CA ARG A 18 -5.67 -7.18 12.60
C ARG A 18 -6.94 -7.90 12.14
N ALA A 19 -8.01 -7.84 12.94
CA ALA A 19 -9.30 -8.46 12.59
C ALA A 19 -9.90 -7.94 11.27
N ILE A 20 -9.65 -6.68 10.90
CA ILE A 20 -10.09 -6.12 9.61
C ILE A 20 -9.25 -6.72 8.48
N LEU A 21 -7.93 -6.85 8.67
CA LEU A 21 -7.05 -7.48 7.69
C LEU A 21 -7.41 -8.95 7.48
N ASP A 22 -7.70 -9.67 8.55
CA ASP A 22 -8.13 -11.07 8.51
C ASP A 22 -9.45 -11.22 7.74
N LEU A 23 -10.44 -10.35 8.00
CA LEU A 23 -11.72 -10.33 7.26
C LEU A 23 -11.54 -10.06 5.76
N LEU A 24 -10.57 -9.23 5.41
CA LEU A 24 -10.26 -8.91 4.02
C LEU A 24 -9.30 -9.93 3.37
N ASN A 25 -8.87 -10.96 4.11
CA ASN A 25 -7.86 -11.93 3.70
C ASN A 25 -6.57 -11.26 3.20
N VAL A 26 -6.13 -10.20 3.88
CA VAL A 26 -4.93 -9.44 3.53
C VAL A 26 -3.76 -9.88 4.40
N PRO A 27 -2.69 -10.47 3.83
CA PRO A 27 -1.46 -10.79 4.57
C PRO A 27 -0.83 -9.57 5.24
N GLU A 28 -0.15 -9.78 6.37
CA GLU A 28 0.47 -8.69 7.18
C GLU A 28 1.44 -7.80 6.38
N ASP A 29 2.17 -8.38 5.41
CA ASP A 29 3.16 -7.65 4.59
C ASP A 29 2.59 -7.11 3.27
N SER A 30 1.27 -7.03 3.14
CA SER A 30 0.63 -6.58 1.90
C SER A 30 0.82 -5.08 1.66
N SER A 31 1.11 -4.74 0.40
CA SER A 31 1.11 -3.36 -0.05
C SER A 31 -0.30 -2.88 -0.35
N PHE A 32 -0.58 -1.61 -0.04
CA PHE A 32 -1.85 -0.97 -0.37
C PHE A 32 -1.65 0.15 -1.38
N GLU A 33 -2.54 0.22 -2.35
CA GLU A 33 -2.77 1.42 -3.15
C GLU A 33 -3.64 2.39 -2.34
N VAL A 34 -3.25 3.67 -2.34
CA VAL A 34 -3.94 4.75 -1.65
C VAL A 34 -4.40 5.77 -2.68
N THR A 35 -5.71 5.92 -2.85
CA THR A 35 -6.32 6.93 -3.74
C THR A 35 -7.19 7.88 -2.93
N GLN A 36 -7.41 9.09 -3.45
CA GLN A 36 -8.37 10.03 -2.87
C GLN A 36 -9.71 9.85 -3.57
N GLU A 37 -10.75 9.52 -2.82
CA GLU A 37 -12.11 9.31 -3.34
C GLU A 37 -13.13 9.90 -2.38
N ASN A 38 -14.12 10.63 -2.92
CA ASN A 38 -15.26 11.18 -2.17
C ASN A 38 -14.86 11.97 -0.89
N GLY A 39 -13.77 12.72 -0.94
CA GLY A 39 -13.27 13.50 0.19
C GLY A 39 -12.56 12.68 1.28
N GLY A 40 -12.27 11.40 1.01
CA GLY A 40 -11.54 10.50 1.88
C GLY A 40 -10.39 9.77 1.17
N LEU A 41 -9.76 8.84 1.90
CA LEU A 41 -8.76 7.93 1.36
C LEU A 41 -9.41 6.56 1.11
N PHE A 42 -9.27 6.05 -0.11
CA PHE A 42 -9.60 4.69 -0.46
C PHE A 42 -8.32 3.84 -0.44
N LEU A 43 -8.37 2.71 0.26
CA LEU A 43 -7.25 1.81 0.49
C LEU A 43 -7.58 0.46 -0.15
N ARG A 44 -6.76 0.03 -1.11
CA ARG A 44 -6.95 -1.26 -1.80
C ARG A 44 -5.70 -2.11 -1.69
N PRO A 45 -5.78 -3.37 -1.19
CA PRO A 45 -4.63 -4.26 -1.19
C PRO A 45 -4.21 -4.56 -2.64
N LEU A 46 -2.90 -4.54 -2.88
CA LEU A 46 -2.32 -4.92 -4.16
C LEU A 46 -1.94 -6.38 -4.14
N SER A 47 -2.24 -7.11 -5.23
CA SER A 47 -1.63 -8.42 -5.43
C SER A 47 -0.11 -8.28 -5.66
N VAL A 48 0.64 -9.34 -5.37
CA VAL A 48 2.10 -9.39 -5.62
C VAL A 48 2.42 -9.03 -7.07
N LYS A 49 1.61 -9.51 -8.02
CA LYS A 49 1.77 -9.22 -9.45
C LYS A 49 1.58 -7.73 -9.75
N GLU A 50 0.50 -7.13 -9.25
CA GLU A 50 0.24 -5.70 -9.44
C GLU A 50 1.32 -4.83 -8.80
N ALA A 51 1.75 -5.16 -7.58
CA ALA A 51 2.83 -4.47 -6.89
C ALA A 51 4.14 -4.55 -7.70
N TYR A 52 4.50 -5.74 -8.17
CA TYR A 52 5.67 -5.94 -9.02
C TYR A 52 5.58 -5.14 -10.32
N GLU A 53 4.43 -5.16 -11.01
CA GLU A 53 4.24 -4.40 -12.26
C GLU A 53 4.35 -2.90 -12.04
N GLN A 54 3.78 -2.36 -10.95
CA GLN A 54 3.92 -0.93 -10.62
C GLN A 54 5.38 -0.54 -10.35
N VAL A 55 6.10 -1.34 -9.54
CA VAL A 55 7.51 -1.10 -9.24
C VAL A 55 8.37 -1.24 -10.50
N ALA A 56 8.17 -2.31 -11.29
CA ALA A 56 8.89 -2.54 -12.53
C ALA A 56 8.64 -1.43 -13.56
N LYS A 57 7.40 -0.92 -13.64
CA LYS A 57 7.06 0.23 -14.50
C LYS A 57 7.79 1.49 -14.04
N LYS A 58 7.80 1.78 -12.74
CA LYS A 58 8.50 2.94 -12.17
C LYS A 58 10.02 2.88 -12.39
N HIS A 59 10.61 1.70 -12.30
CA HIS A 59 12.06 1.49 -12.40
C HIS A 59 12.54 0.92 -13.74
N ARG A 60 11.69 0.89 -14.77
CA ARG A 60 11.96 0.28 -16.08
C ARG A 60 13.31 0.70 -16.67
N LYS A 61 13.64 1.99 -16.60
CA LYS A 61 14.90 2.52 -17.15
C LYS A 61 16.14 1.95 -16.46
N SER A 62 16.08 1.77 -15.14
CA SER A 62 17.18 1.18 -14.37
C SER A 62 17.28 -0.32 -14.60
N LEU A 63 16.13 -1.02 -14.63
CA LEU A 63 16.07 -2.45 -14.89
C LEU A 63 16.62 -2.80 -16.28
N ASN A 64 16.27 -2.00 -17.31
CA ASN A 64 16.81 -2.19 -18.66
C ASN A 64 18.33 -1.99 -18.76
N LYS A 65 18.93 -1.21 -17.86
CA LYS A 65 20.40 -1.02 -17.83
C LYS A 65 21.13 -2.21 -17.21
N LEU A 66 20.49 -2.96 -16.32
CA LEU A 66 21.06 -4.14 -15.66
C LEU A 66 20.95 -5.41 -16.52
N ALA A 67 20.04 -5.43 -17.49
CA ALA A 67 19.84 -6.55 -18.42
C ALA A 67 20.81 -6.54 -19.61
N LYS A 68 21.82 -5.66 -19.60
CA LYS A 68 22.77 -5.43 -20.68
C LYS A 68 24.17 -5.77 -20.20
#